data_AF-A0A920T8F8-F1
#
_entry.id   AF-A0A920T8F8-F1
#
_cell.length_a   1.000
_cell.length_b   1.000
_cell.length_c   1.000
_cell.angle_alpha   90.00
_cell.angle_beta   90.00
_cell.angle_gamma   90.00
#
_symmetry.space_group_name_H-M   'P 1'
#
loop_
_entity.id
_entity.type
_entity.pdbx_description
1 polymer ?
#
loop_
_entity_poly.entity_id
_entity_poly.type
_entity_poly.pdbx_seq_one_letter_code
_entity_poly.pdbx_strand_id
1 'polypeptide(L)'
;MLGGAARAADLRRDGVNLVGMISLEMLGYRDPAPGAQSLPRLLEGLYPDTGDFIAVIGNQRSESLIELWAAGMREIEGLPVETLAVPGNGEALQATRLSDHSPFWDAGFRALMITDTSFMRNPHYHQPSDTPETLDPQFLADVTRGCLAAVNRIVTGTETGEESGNETGGNDRG
;
A
#
# COMPACT_ATOMS: atom_id res chain seq x y z
N MET A 1 1.44 0.98 17.25
CA MET A 1 0.22 0.79 16.42
C MET A 1 -0.98 0.37 17.27
N LEU A 2 -1.27 1.09 18.37
CA LEU A 2 -2.40 0.76 19.25
C LEU A 2 -3.75 1.11 18.60
N GLY A 3 -3.82 2.23 17.87
CA GLY A 3 -5.01 2.68 17.15
C GLY A 3 -5.42 1.72 16.03
N GLY A 4 -4.48 1.34 15.15
CA GLY A 4 -4.72 0.37 14.09
C GLY A 4 -5.20 -0.99 14.63
N ALA A 5 -4.58 -1.49 15.71
CA ALA A 5 -4.99 -2.75 16.33
C ALA A 5 -6.40 -2.71 16.91
N ALA A 6 -6.76 -1.63 17.63
CA ALA A 6 -8.11 -1.46 18.17
C ALA A 6 -9.15 -1.42 17.04
N ARG A 7 -8.87 -0.65 15.96
CA ARG A 7 -9.78 -0.55 14.83
C ARG A 7 -9.96 -1.87 14.07
N ALA A 8 -8.87 -2.61 13.84
CA ALA A 8 -8.93 -3.92 13.21
C ALA A 8 -9.75 -4.91 14.05
N ALA A 9 -9.59 -4.90 15.37
CA ALA A 9 -10.37 -5.74 16.27
C ALA A 9 -11.87 -5.41 16.25
N ASP A 10 -12.23 -4.12 16.25
CA ASP A 10 -13.63 -3.68 16.14
C ASP A 10 -14.26 -4.14 14.83
N LEU A 11 -13.60 -3.89 13.70
CA LEU A 11 -14.09 -4.30 12.38
C LEU A 11 -14.29 -5.82 12.28
N ARG A 12 -13.37 -6.59 12.87
CA ARG A 12 -13.45 -8.05 12.91
C ARG A 12 -14.60 -8.54 13.77
N ARG A 13 -14.79 -7.95 14.95
CA ARG A 13 -15.91 -8.24 15.86
C ARG A 13 -17.25 -7.96 15.19
N ASP A 14 -17.33 -6.82 14.49
CA ASP A 14 -18.57 -6.34 13.90
C ASP A 14 -18.86 -7.00 12.54
N GLY A 15 -17.99 -7.90 12.06
CA GLY A 15 -18.18 -8.66 10.82
C GLY A 15 -18.15 -7.79 9.56
N VAL A 16 -17.48 -6.65 9.59
CA VAL A 16 -17.45 -5.71 8.47
C VAL A 16 -16.72 -6.32 7.27
N ASN A 17 -17.37 -6.30 6.11
CA ASN A 17 -16.73 -6.63 4.84
C ASN A 17 -15.83 -5.47 4.39
N LEU A 18 -14.56 -5.49 4.80
CA LEU A 18 -13.59 -4.47 4.45
C LEU A 18 -12.88 -4.84 3.14
N VAL A 19 -13.11 -4.05 2.09
CA VAL A 19 -12.46 -4.23 0.77
C VAL A 19 -10.94 -4.06 0.87
N GLY A 20 -10.48 -3.10 1.67
CA GLY A 20 -9.07 -2.88 1.98
C GLY A 20 -8.87 -1.73 2.97
N MET A 21 -7.77 -1.76 3.71
CA MET A 21 -7.28 -0.63 4.52
C MET A 21 -6.01 -0.06 3.88
N ILE A 22 -5.86 1.27 3.90
CA ILE A 22 -4.68 1.95 3.36
C ILE A 22 -4.04 2.76 4.49
N SER A 23 -2.79 2.45 4.83
CA SER A 23 -1.95 3.25 5.71
C SER A 23 -1.08 4.17 4.86
N LEU A 24 -1.10 5.46 5.16
CA LEU A 24 -0.22 6.45 4.56
C LEU A 24 0.91 6.72 5.56
N GLU A 25 2.12 6.24 5.26
CA GLU A 25 3.26 6.26 6.19
C GLU A 25 4.45 6.96 5.54
N MET A 26 4.55 8.26 5.76
CA MET A 26 5.50 9.18 5.12
C MET A 26 5.41 9.18 3.59
N LEU A 27 5.20 10.33 2.97
CA LEU A 27 4.84 10.41 1.55
C LEU A 27 5.60 11.47 0.74
N GLY A 28 6.45 12.26 1.40
CA GLY A 28 6.89 13.55 0.87
C GLY A 28 8.40 13.71 0.78
N TYR A 29 9.19 12.86 1.42
CA TYR A 29 10.64 12.98 1.37
C TYR A 29 11.19 12.28 0.12
N ARG A 30 12.04 13.01 -0.60
CA ARG A 30 12.63 12.56 -1.86
C ARG A 30 14.12 12.89 -1.88
N ASP A 31 14.94 11.91 -2.26
CA ASP A 31 16.36 12.11 -2.52
C ASP A 31 16.79 11.26 -3.73
N PRO A 32 16.98 11.86 -4.92
CA PRO A 32 17.35 11.14 -6.12
C PRO A 32 18.84 10.79 -6.18
N ALA A 33 19.63 11.14 -5.16
CA ALA A 33 21.05 10.79 -5.16
C ALA A 33 21.26 9.27 -5.13
N PRO A 34 22.21 8.72 -5.92
CA PRO A 34 22.57 7.31 -5.82
C PRO A 34 22.96 6.92 -4.39
N GLY A 35 22.40 5.82 -3.89
CA GLY A 35 22.63 5.33 -2.54
C GLY A 35 21.85 6.05 -1.43
N ALA A 36 20.94 6.97 -1.78
CA ALA A 36 20.06 7.62 -0.80
C ALA A 36 19.00 6.67 -0.21
N GLN A 37 18.70 5.57 -0.91
CA GLN A 37 17.77 4.54 -0.44
C GLN A 37 18.52 3.39 0.22
N SER A 38 18.39 3.27 1.54
CA SER A 38 18.83 2.09 2.28
C SER A 38 17.75 1.00 2.18
N LEU A 39 18.11 -0.22 1.79
CA LEU A 39 17.17 -1.34 1.70
C LEU A 39 17.60 -2.46 2.66
N PRO A 40 16.66 -3.24 3.20
CA PRO A 40 17.01 -4.51 3.83
C PRO A 40 17.77 -5.39 2.82
N ARG A 41 18.79 -6.12 3.27
CA ARG A 41 19.64 -6.98 2.42
C ARG A 41 18.88 -7.90 1.45
N LEU A 42 17.70 -8.38 1.85
CA LEU A 42 16.87 -9.24 1.02
C LEU A 42 16.30 -8.53 -0.23
N LEU A 43 16.22 -7.20 -0.18
CA LEU A 43 15.66 -6.34 -1.23
C LEU A 43 16.73 -5.59 -2.03
N GLU A 44 17.98 -5.59 -1.59
CA GLU A 44 19.11 -4.95 -2.29
C GLU A 44 19.24 -5.52 -3.72
N GLY A 45 19.31 -4.63 -4.72
CA GLY A 45 19.41 -4.98 -6.14
C GLY A 45 18.09 -5.39 -6.81
N LEU A 46 17.00 -5.54 -6.05
CA LEU A 46 15.65 -5.74 -6.61
C LEU A 46 14.89 -4.42 -6.81
N TYR A 47 15.23 -3.40 -6.02
CA TYR A 47 14.63 -2.07 -6.04
C TYR A 47 15.70 -0.99 -6.22
N PRO A 48 15.32 0.22 -6.68
CA PRO A 48 16.26 1.33 -6.83
C PRO A 48 17.00 1.66 -5.54
N ASP A 49 18.27 2.05 -5.67
CA ASP A 49 19.08 2.62 -4.58
C ASP A 49 18.94 4.15 -4.50
N THR A 50 18.14 4.77 -5.38
CA THR A 50 17.67 6.15 -5.30
C THR A 50 16.38 6.25 -4.49
N GLY A 51 16.22 7.35 -3.76
CA GLY A 51 15.07 7.62 -2.92
C GLY A 51 14.01 8.49 -3.59
N ASP A 52 13.64 8.18 -4.84
CA ASP A 52 12.71 9.01 -5.62
C ASP A 52 11.45 8.32 -6.15
N PHE A 53 11.09 7.20 -5.53
CA PHE A 53 9.86 6.46 -5.79
C PHE A 53 8.91 6.47 -4.59
N ILE A 54 7.65 6.14 -4.83
CA ILE A 54 6.69 5.78 -3.78
C ILE A 54 6.47 4.27 -3.78
N ALA A 55 6.48 3.65 -2.61
CA ALA A 55 6.29 2.21 -2.44
C ALA A 55 4.84 1.87 -2.08
N VAL A 56 4.31 0.84 -2.72
CA VAL A 56 3.03 0.20 -2.39
C VAL A 56 3.33 -1.17 -1.81
N ILE A 57 3.18 -1.30 -0.49
CA ILE A 57 3.57 -2.51 0.24
C ILE A 57 2.32 -3.20 0.77
N GLY A 58 2.15 -4.48 0.44
CA GLY A 58 1.05 -5.34 0.91
C GLY A 58 1.58 -6.70 1.32
N ASN A 59 0.74 -7.51 1.99
CA ASN A 59 1.01 -8.94 2.15
C ASN A 59 0.44 -9.76 0.99
N GLN A 60 0.73 -11.07 0.92
CA GLN A 60 0.21 -11.97 -0.12
C GLN A 60 -1.31 -11.88 -0.33
N ARG A 61 -2.10 -11.76 0.75
CA ARG A 61 -3.56 -11.59 0.66
C ARG A 61 -3.96 -10.30 -0.05
N SER A 62 -3.08 -9.31 -0.05
CA SER A 62 -3.31 -7.97 -0.60
C SER A 62 -2.78 -7.82 -2.03
N GLU A 63 -2.27 -8.87 -2.69
CA GLU A 63 -1.68 -8.78 -4.04
C GLU A 63 -2.58 -8.08 -5.06
N SER A 64 -3.84 -8.50 -5.23
CA SER A 64 -4.75 -7.82 -6.15
C SER A 64 -5.11 -6.39 -5.70
N LEU A 65 -4.95 -6.04 -4.42
CA LEU A 65 -5.13 -4.66 -3.94
C LEU A 65 -3.90 -3.82 -4.30
N ILE A 66 -2.69 -4.38 -4.20
CA ILE A 66 -1.44 -3.76 -4.66
C ILE A 66 -1.55 -3.43 -6.15
N GLU A 67 -1.99 -4.39 -6.97
CA GLU A 67 -2.11 -4.20 -8.42
C GLU A 67 -3.06 -3.06 -8.77
N LEU A 68 -4.27 -3.04 -8.19
CA LEU A 68 -5.25 -1.98 -8.39
C LEU A 68 -4.74 -0.62 -7.93
N TRP A 69 -4.11 -0.57 -6.75
CA TRP A 69 -3.60 0.67 -6.20
C TRP A 69 -2.43 1.22 -7.01
N ALA A 70 -1.47 0.37 -7.37
CA ALA A 70 -0.31 0.75 -8.17
C ALA A 70 -0.72 1.19 -9.58
N ALA A 71 -1.71 0.55 -10.21
CA ALA A 71 -2.30 1.03 -11.47
C ALA A 71 -2.91 2.42 -11.30
N GLY A 72 -3.55 2.69 -10.16
CA GLY A 72 -3.92 4.01 -9.64
C GLY A 72 -2.82 5.04 -9.81
N MET A 73 -1.75 4.82 -9.08
CA MET A 73 -0.63 5.75 -8.96
C MET A 73 0.15 5.93 -10.26
N ARG A 74 0.27 4.88 -11.08
CA ARG A 74 0.98 4.91 -12.36
C ARG A 74 0.29 5.72 -13.46
N GLU A 75 -0.93 6.22 -13.24
CA GLU A 75 -1.52 7.24 -14.13
C GLU A 75 -0.83 8.60 -14.01
N ILE A 76 -0.15 8.86 -12.89
CA ILE A 76 0.54 10.12 -12.69
C ILE A 76 1.87 10.07 -13.43
N GLU A 77 1.94 10.82 -14.52
CA GLU A 77 3.14 10.91 -15.35
C GLU A 77 4.34 11.34 -14.52
N GLY A 78 5.44 10.57 -14.64
CA GLY A 78 6.69 10.89 -13.95
C GLY A 78 6.75 10.51 -12.48
N LEU A 79 5.73 9.86 -11.90
CA LEU A 79 5.77 9.30 -10.55
C LEU A 79 6.29 7.85 -10.58
N PRO A 80 7.51 7.56 -10.06
CA PRO A 80 8.00 6.19 -9.97
C PRO A 80 7.26 5.44 -8.85
N VAL A 81 6.74 4.25 -9.16
CA VAL A 81 5.93 3.45 -8.24
C VAL A 81 6.49 2.03 -8.15
N GLU A 82 7.00 1.70 -6.97
CA GLU A 82 7.50 0.36 -6.64
C GLU A 82 6.48 -0.41 -5.83
N THR A 83 6.43 -1.73 -6.02
CA THR A 83 5.47 -2.60 -5.35
C THR A 83 6.17 -3.75 -4.63
N LEU A 84 5.72 -4.09 -3.43
CA LEU A 84 6.22 -5.24 -2.68
C LEU A 84 5.06 -6.01 -2.04
N ALA A 85 4.92 -7.28 -2.43
CA ALA A 85 4.07 -8.25 -1.75
C ALA A 85 4.93 -9.12 -0.83
N VAL A 86 4.76 -8.98 0.49
CA VAL A 86 5.52 -9.77 1.46
C VAL A 86 4.85 -11.12 1.74
N PRO A 87 5.63 -12.22 1.89
CA PRO A 87 5.10 -13.50 2.33
C PRO A 87 4.46 -13.45 3.72
N GLY A 88 3.40 -14.23 3.94
CA GLY A 88 2.70 -14.28 5.24
C GLY A 88 2.10 -12.92 5.59
N ASN A 89 2.44 -12.38 6.76
CA ASN A 89 2.16 -10.99 7.15
C ASN A 89 3.47 -10.19 7.31
N GLY A 90 4.54 -10.55 6.60
CA GLY A 90 5.82 -9.85 6.65
C GLY A 90 6.68 -10.19 7.87
N GLU A 91 6.48 -11.34 8.50
CA GLU A 91 7.23 -11.76 9.69
C GLU A 91 8.74 -11.85 9.44
N ALA A 92 9.13 -12.27 8.23
CA ALA A 92 10.52 -12.37 7.81
C ALA A 92 11.14 -11.00 7.45
N LEU A 93 10.32 -9.96 7.26
CA LEU A 93 10.75 -8.63 6.85
C LEU A 93 10.08 -7.57 7.73
N GLN A 94 10.43 -7.55 9.02
CA GLN A 94 9.77 -6.73 10.04
C GLN A 94 9.67 -5.23 9.69
N ALA A 95 10.60 -4.70 8.90
CA ALA A 95 10.56 -3.32 8.46
C ALA A 95 9.27 -2.96 7.68
N THR A 96 8.64 -3.94 7.00
CA THR A 96 7.37 -3.73 6.29
C THR A 96 6.14 -3.79 7.21
N ARG A 97 6.32 -3.98 8.52
CA ARG A 97 5.24 -4.04 9.51
C ARG A 97 5.15 -2.77 10.36
N LEU A 98 5.94 -1.74 10.06
CA LEU A 98 6.10 -0.53 10.88
C LEU A 98 5.10 0.60 10.54
N SER A 99 3.83 0.26 10.31
CA SER A 99 2.73 1.24 10.24
C SER A 99 1.39 0.55 10.51
N ASP A 100 0.32 1.33 10.67
CA ASP A 100 -0.99 0.86 11.16
C ASP A 100 -1.70 -0.15 10.24
N HIS A 101 -1.14 -0.52 9.08
CA HIS A 101 -1.62 -1.63 8.26
C HIS A 101 -1.31 -3.01 8.85
N SER A 102 -0.23 -3.17 9.62
CA SER A 102 0.19 -4.51 10.07
C SER A 102 -0.81 -5.19 11.03
N PRO A 103 -1.52 -4.50 11.94
CA PRO A 103 -2.58 -5.13 12.73
C PRO A 103 -3.78 -5.58 11.89
N PHE A 104 -4.03 -4.94 10.73
CA PHE A 104 -5.07 -5.38 9.81
C PHE A 104 -4.70 -6.70 9.13
N TRP A 105 -3.43 -6.87 8.75
CA TRP A 105 -2.92 -8.16 8.28
C TRP A 105 -3.10 -9.26 9.33
N ASP A 106 -2.76 -8.98 10.59
CA ASP A 106 -2.90 -9.93 11.70
C ASP A 106 -4.37 -10.30 11.98
N ALA A 107 -5.30 -9.37 11.73
CA ALA A 107 -6.74 -9.62 11.81
C ALA A 107 -7.33 -10.33 10.57
N GLY A 108 -6.51 -10.57 9.54
CA GLY A 108 -6.89 -11.26 8.30
C GLY A 108 -7.47 -10.36 7.21
N PHE A 109 -7.39 -9.03 7.37
CA PHE A 109 -7.82 -8.07 6.37
C PHE A 109 -6.75 -7.81 5.30
N ARG A 110 -7.21 -7.37 4.13
CA ARG A 110 -6.34 -6.81 3.08
C ARG A 110 -5.95 -5.39 3.50
N ALA A 111 -4.67 -5.08 3.47
CA ALA A 111 -4.19 -3.74 3.80
C ALA A 111 -2.90 -3.40 3.05
N LEU A 112 -2.74 -2.12 2.73
CA LEU A 112 -1.55 -1.58 2.09
C LEU A 112 -0.89 -0.53 2.97
N MET A 113 0.44 -0.42 2.87
CA MET A 113 1.21 0.73 3.29
C MET A 113 1.72 1.46 2.05
N ILE A 114 1.38 2.75 1.94
CA ILE A 114 1.91 3.65 0.93
C ILE A 114 2.97 4.50 1.60
N THR A 115 4.21 4.44 1.11
CA THR A 115 5.33 5.04 1.82
C THR A 115 6.44 5.53 0.89
N ASP A 116 7.07 6.64 1.25
CA ASP A 116 8.35 7.11 0.73
C ASP A 116 9.54 6.36 1.36
N THR A 117 9.26 5.26 2.08
CA THR A 117 10.19 4.40 2.84
C THR A 117 10.77 5.03 4.12
N SER A 118 10.36 6.23 4.49
CA SER A 118 10.58 6.79 5.83
C SER A 118 12.07 6.73 6.24
N PHE A 119 12.41 6.16 7.39
CA PHE A 119 13.77 6.04 7.94
C PHE A 119 14.78 5.33 7.02
N MET A 120 14.32 4.63 5.98
CA MET A 120 15.20 4.04 4.97
C MET A 120 15.77 5.08 3.98
N ARG A 121 15.18 6.28 3.94
CA ARG A 121 15.51 7.35 3.00
C ARG A 121 15.68 8.71 3.69
N ASN A 122 14.80 9.04 4.62
CA ASN A 122 14.73 10.34 5.28
C ASN A 122 15.68 10.39 6.50
N PRO A 123 16.79 11.14 6.44
CA PRO A 123 17.72 11.30 7.56
C PRO A 123 17.14 12.15 8.71
N HIS A 124 16.02 12.84 8.47
CA HIS A 124 15.32 13.66 9.45
C HIS A 124 14.31 12.88 10.28
N TYR A 125 14.03 11.61 9.95
CA TYR A 125 13.00 10.81 10.61
C TYR A 125 13.15 10.80 12.14
N HIS A 126 12.05 11.11 12.85
CA HIS A 126 12.00 11.22 14.31
C HIS A 126 13.00 12.23 14.91
N GLN A 127 13.47 13.20 14.12
CA GLN A 127 14.31 14.30 14.59
C GLN A 127 13.53 15.62 14.60
N PRO A 128 13.96 16.63 15.37
CA PRO A 128 13.39 17.98 15.30
C PRO A 128 13.52 18.66 13.93
N SER A 129 14.37 18.12 13.05
CA SER A 129 14.55 18.59 11.68
C SER A 129 13.58 17.95 10.69
N ASP A 130 12.67 17.08 11.13
CA ASP A 130 11.54 16.59 10.32
C ASP A 130 10.50 17.70 10.17
N THR A 131 10.74 18.59 9.21
CA THR A 131 9.93 19.79 9.00
C THR A 131 9.36 19.82 7.58
N PRO A 132 8.26 20.56 7.33
CA PRO A 132 7.68 20.64 5.99
C PRO A 132 8.68 21.08 4.89
N GLU A 133 9.69 21.86 5.26
CA GLU A 133 10.74 22.34 4.35
C GLU A 133 11.67 21.23 3.83
N THR A 134 11.72 20.07 4.49
CA THR A 134 12.50 18.91 4.01
C THR A 134 11.75 18.05 2.99
N LEU A 135 10.48 18.35 2.73
CA LEU A 135 9.65 17.59 1.79
C LEU A 135 9.75 18.16 0.38
N ASP A 136 9.60 17.29 -0.62
CA ASP A 136 9.36 17.70 -2.01
C ASP A 136 7.85 17.91 -2.21
N PRO A 137 7.39 19.17 -2.37
CA PRO A 137 5.97 19.47 -2.48
C PRO A 137 5.34 18.95 -3.78
N GLN A 138 6.12 18.86 -4.87
CA GLN A 138 5.62 18.34 -6.14
C GLN A 138 5.46 16.82 -6.06
N PHE A 139 6.46 16.12 -5.51
CA PHE A 139 6.38 14.68 -5.27
C PHE A 139 5.20 14.33 -4.38
N LEU A 140 5.01 15.04 -3.26
CA LEU A 140 3.87 14.83 -2.36
C LEU A 140 2.52 15.09 -3.06
N ALA A 141 2.44 16.12 -3.91
CA ALA A 141 1.24 16.40 -4.70
C ALA A 141 0.93 15.28 -5.70
N ASP A 142 1.95 14.73 -6.36
CA ASP A 142 1.80 13.63 -7.30
C ASP A 142 1.42 12.32 -6.61
N VAL A 143 2.02 12.01 -5.45
CA VAL A 143 1.59 10.89 -4.59
C VAL A 143 0.13 11.06 -4.18
N THR A 144 -0.29 12.26 -3.81
CA THR A 144 -1.68 12.55 -3.41
C THR A 144 -2.65 12.33 -4.58
N ARG A 145 -2.33 12.83 -5.78
CA ARG A 145 -3.12 12.58 -6.99
C ARG A 145 -3.20 11.09 -7.33
N GLY A 146 -2.07 10.38 -7.19
CA GLY A 146 -2.00 8.93 -7.39
C GLY A 146 -2.88 8.16 -6.41
N CYS A 147 -2.92 8.56 -5.14
CA CYS A 147 -3.83 7.98 -4.15
C CYS A 147 -5.30 8.20 -4.53
N LEU A 148 -5.66 9.39 -5.02
CA LEU A 148 -7.02 9.68 -5.47
C LEU A 148 -7.41 8.81 -6.67
N ALA A 149 -6.52 8.68 -7.66
CA ALA A 149 -6.72 7.81 -8.82
C ALA A 149 -6.89 6.33 -8.40
N ALA A 150 -6.07 5.86 -7.46
CA ALA A 150 -6.17 4.51 -6.90
C ALA A 150 -7.51 4.26 -6.18
N VAL A 151 -7.96 5.20 -5.35
CA VAL A 151 -9.27 5.11 -4.68
C VAL A 151 -10.40 5.04 -5.71
N ASN A 152 -10.37 5.91 -6.72
CA ASN A 152 -11.40 5.90 -7.77
C ASN A 152 -11.47 4.54 -8.47
N ARG A 153 -10.33 3.93 -8.80
CA ARG A 153 -10.28 2.58 -9.39
C ARG A 153 -10.91 1.51 -8.52
N ILE A 154 -10.64 1.54 -7.21
CA ILE A 154 -11.18 0.54 -6.29
C ILE A 154 -12.69 0.70 -6.15
N VAL A 155 -13.18 1.93 -6.05
CA VAL A 155 -14.61 2.21 -5.85
C VAL A 155 -15.44 1.94 -7.11
N THR A 156 -14.92 2.27 -8.30
CA THR A 156 -15.65 2.07 -9.57
C THR A 156 -15.44 0.69 -10.17
N GLY A 157 -14.28 0.06 -9.94
CA GLY A 157 -13.96 -1.28 -10.45
C GLY A 157 -14.71 -2.41 -9.73
N THR A 158 -15.32 -2.15 -8.58
CA THR A 158 -16.16 -3.13 -7.86
C THR A 158 -17.57 -3.28 -8.45
N GLU A 159 -17.99 -2.44 -9.40
CA GLU A 159 -19.35 -2.50 -9.98
C GLU A 159 -19.49 -3.46 -11.17
N THR A 160 -18.41 -4.02 -11.72
CA THR A 160 -18.46 -4.78 -13.00
C THR A 160 -18.30 -6.30 -12.87
N GLY A 161 -18.54 -6.89 -11.70
CA GLY A 161 -18.25 -8.31 -11.49
C GLY A 161 -19.24 -9.06 -10.62
N GLU A 162 -20.49 -9.21 -11.06
CA GLU A 162 -21.36 -10.37 -10.79
C GLU A 162 -22.74 -10.17 -11.45
N GLU A 163 -22.91 -10.72 -12.66
CA GLU A 163 -24.19 -11.31 -13.12
C GLU A 163 -23.96 -12.08 -14.44
N SER A 164 -23.59 -13.35 -14.32
CA SER A 164 -24.00 -14.36 -15.30
C SER A 164 -24.39 -15.62 -14.53
N GLY A 165 -25.60 -15.53 -13.96
CA GLY A 165 -26.32 -16.67 -13.39
C GLY A 165 -26.46 -17.77 -14.43
N ASN A 166 -25.94 -18.92 -14.06
CA ASN A 166 -25.98 -20.18 -14.77
C ASN A 166 -27.43 -20.69 -14.85
N GLU A 167 -28.10 -20.54 -16.00
CA GLU A 167 -29.34 -21.27 -16.28
C GLU A 167 -29.01 -22.69 -16.76
N THR A 168 -28.77 -23.60 -15.82
CA THR A 168 -28.95 -25.04 -16.09
C THR A 168 -30.43 -25.37 -15.98
N GLY A 169 -31.14 -25.24 -17.11
CA GLY A 169 -32.52 -25.72 -17.27
C GLY A 169 -32.60 -27.23 -17.06
N GLY A 170 -33.42 -27.60 -16.09
CA GLY A 170 -33.61 -28.96 -15.62
C GLY A 170 -34.23 -29.89 -16.64
N ASN A 171 -33.75 -31.13 -16.55
CA ASN A 171 -34.34 -32.38 -17.00
C ASN A 171 -35.87 -32.43 -16.76
N ASP A 172 -36.65 -32.53 -17.84
CA ASP A 172 -38.07 -32.85 -17.76
C ASP A 172 -38.36 -34.20 -18.43
N ARG A 173 -39.14 -35.00 -17.72
CA ARG A 173 -39.44 -36.40 -18.02
C ARG A 173 -40.52 -36.49 -19.10
N GLY A 174 -40.34 -37.41 -20.04
CA GLY A 174 -41.36 -37.91 -20.98
C GLY A 174 -40.97 -39.26 -21.52
#